data_AF-A0A963GQN1-F1
#
_entry.id   AF-A0A963GQN1-F1
#
_cell.length_a   1.000
_cell.length_b   1.000
_cell.length_c   1.000
_cell.angle_alpha   90.00
_cell.angle_beta   90.00
_cell.angle_gamma   90.00
#
_symmetry.space_group_name_H-M   'P 1'
#
loop_
_entity.id
_entity.type
_entity.pdbx_description
1 polymer ?
#
loop_
_entity_poly.entity_id
_entity_poly.type
_entity_poly.pdbx_seq_one_letter_code
_entity_poly.pdbx_strand_id
1 'polypeptide(L)'
;MPVSELVALPIDWPRGRDARFARIADSLARGNAIEQPIRVLVCGCGKSYLLEDGGHRISAAFEHYQRTGEDLRLPVERLTANFP
;
A
#
# COMPACT_ATOMS: atom_id res chain seq x y z
N MET A 1 8.51 2.93 -0.82
CA MET A 1 8.30 3.26 0.60
C MET A 1 8.20 1.94 1.37
N PRO A 2 8.92 1.76 2.48
CA PRO A 2 8.69 0.62 3.39
C PRO A 2 7.21 0.51 3.77
N VAL A 3 6.69 -0.70 3.93
CA VAL A 3 5.27 -0.89 4.23
C VAL A 3 4.95 -0.34 5.62
N SER A 4 5.89 -0.42 6.57
CA SER A 4 5.75 0.14 7.92
C SER A 4 5.53 1.66 7.90
N GLU A 5 6.28 2.39 7.05
CA GLU A 5 6.13 3.84 6.86
C GLU A 5 4.80 4.17 6.19
N LEU A 6 4.40 3.38 5.19
CA LEU A 6 3.18 3.62 4.42
C LEU A 6 1.92 3.47 5.28
N VAL A 7 1.86 2.45 6.15
CA VAL A 7 0.71 2.26 7.05
C VAL A 7 0.65 3.27 8.21
N ALA A 8 1.75 3.97 8.47
CA ALA A 8 1.80 5.05 9.46
C ALA A 8 1.29 6.39 8.91
N LEU A 9 1.11 6.52 7.60
CA LEU A 9 0.49 7.70 7.01
C LEU A 9 -1.01 7.76 7.37
N PRO A 10 -1.59 8.96 7.48
CA PRO A 10 -3.03 9.13 7.73
C PRO A 10 -3.81 8.85 6.43
N ILE A 11 -3.80 7.60 5.99
CA ILE A 11 -4.48 7.08 4.80
C ILE A 11 -5.49 6.03 5.27
N ASP A 12 -6.73 6.16 4.85
CA ASP A 12 -7.77 5.14 5.09
C ASP A 12 -8.00 4.30 3.83
N TRP A 13 -8.23 2.99 4.02
CA TRP A 13 -8.68 2.09 2.96
C TRP A 13 -9.44 0.87 3.50
N PRO A 14 -10.33 0.26 2.70
CA PRO A 14 -10.97 -1.00 3.06
C PRO A 14 -9.96 -2.15 3.15
N ARG A 15 -9.90 -2.83 4.31
CA ARG A 15 -9.03 -4.00 4.53
C ARG A 15 -9.74 -5.31 4.15
N GLY A 16 -10.12 -5.42 2.88
CA GLY A 16 -10.76 -6.62 2.35
C GLY A 16 -9.82 -7.84 2.36
N ARG A 17 -10.35 -9.00 2.76
CA ARG A 17 -9.68 -10.31 2.66
C ARG A 17 -10.34 -11.16 1.57
N ASP A 18 -10.42 -10.60 0.38
CA ASP A 18 -11.02 -11.26 -0.78
C ASP A 18 -10.00 -12.11 -1.57
N ALA A 19 -10.44 -12.68 -2.69
CA ALA A 19 -9.58 -13.49 -3.55
C ALA A 19 -8.38 -12.71 -4.13
N ARG A 20 -8.47 -11.38 -4.28
CA ARG A 20 -7.36 -10.56 -4.77
C ARG A 20 -6.30 -10.42 -3.67
N PHE A 21 -6.72 -10.19 -2.44
CA PHE A 21 -5.82 -10.21 -1.28
C PHE A 21 -5.06 -11.54 -1.19
N ALA A 22 -5.77 -12.67 -1.22
CA ALA A 22 -5.17 -14.00 -1.08
C ALA A 22 -4.09 -14.27 -2.14
N ARG A 23 -4.36 -13.94 -3.41
CA ARG A 23 -3.38 -14.10 -4.49
C ARG A 23 -2.11 -13.27 -4.28
N ILE A 24 -2.24 -12.04 -3.77
CA ILE A 24 -1.09 -11.18 -3.49
C ILE A 24 -0.28 -11.76 -2.33
N ALA A 25 -0.95 -12.17 -1.24
CA ALA A 25 -0.30 -12.78 -0.08
C ALA A 25 0.48 -14.06 -0.48
N ASP A 26 -0.12 -14.92 -1.30
CA ASP A 26 0.55 -16.12 -1.82
C ASP A 26 1.75 -15.78 -2.72
N SER A 27 1.67 -14.69 -3.49
CA SER A 27 2.78 -14.21 -4.30
C SER A 27 3.95 -13.74 -3.43
N LEU A 28 3.66 -12.95 -2.40
CA LEU A 28 4.66 -12.47 -1.44
C LEU A 28 5.31 -13.61 -0.67
N ALA A 29 4.53 -14.61 -0.25
CA ALA A 29 5.05 -15.80 0.44
C ALA A 29 6.04 -16.60 -0.42
N ARG A 30 5.96 -16.49 -1.75
CA ARG A 30 6.92 -17.08 -2.70
C ARG A 30 8.14 -16.20 -2.99
N GLY A 31 8.24 -15.04 -2.36
CA GLY A 31 9.34 -14.08 -2.55
C GLY A 31 9.18 -13.15 -3.75
N ASN A 32 8.00 -13.11 -4.39
CA ASN A 32 7.75 -12.17 -5.48
C ASN A 32 7.57 -10.75 -4.95
N ALA A 33 8.10 -9.77 -5.67
CA ALA A 33 7.91 -8.36 -5.35
C ALA A 33 6.52 -7.85 -5.77
N ILE A 34 6.07 -6.76 -5.14
CA ILE A 34 4.94 -5.96 -5.62
C ILE A 34 5.47 -4.94 -6.63
N GLU A 35 5.17 -5.13 -7.90
CA GLU A 35 5.62 -4.26 -8.99
C GLU A 35 4.65 -3.10 -9.27
N GLN A 36 3.36 -3.33 -9.03
CA GLN A 36 2.33 -2.33 -9.29
C GLN A 36 2.32 -1.25 -8.19
N PRO A 37 2.37 0.04 -8.55
CA PRO A 37 2.46 1.12 -7.57
C PRO A 37 1.21 1.22 -6.70
N ILE A 38 1.41 1.62 -5.45
CA ILE A 38 0.35 2.14 -4.58
C ILE A 38 0.10 3.58 -5.02
N ARG A 39 -1.12 3.87 -5.46
CA ARG A 39 -1.49 5.20 -5.93
C ARG A 39 -2.15 5.97 -4.81
N VAL A 40 -1.51 7.07 -4.40
CA VAL A 40 -1.96 7.91 -3.29
C VAL A 40 -2.16 9.33 -3.81
N LEU A 41 -3.37 9.84 -3.67
CA LEU A 41 -3.68 11.23 -3.94
C LEU A 41 -3.26 12.07 -2.74
N VAL A 42 -2.47 13.11 -2.98
CA VAL A 42 -2.02 14.07 -1.98
C VAL A 42 -2.78 15.38 -2.21
N CYS A 43 -3.43 15.89 -1.16
CA CYS A 43 -4.03 17.22 -1.22
C CYS A 43 -2.94 18.27 -1.50
N GLY A 44 -3.26 19.34 -2.23
CA GLY A 44 -2.31 20.43 -2.52
C GLY A 44 -1.68 21.07 -1.27
N CYS A 45 -2.30 20.93 -0.09
CA CYS A 45 -1.74 21.36 1.20
C CYS A 45 -0.68 20.42 1.78
N GLY A 46 -0.48 19.22 1.21
CA GLY A 46 0.51 18.22 1.62
C GLY A 46 0.18 17.46 2.92
N LYS A 47 -0.97 17.71 3.55
CA LYS A 47 -1.31 17.19 4.89
C LYS A 47 -2.26 15.99 4.90
N SER A 48 -2.90 15.70 3.78
CA SER A 48 -3.92 14.67 3.67
C SER A 48 -3.65 13.79 2.48
N TYR A 49 -3.86 12.50 2.69
CA TYR A 49 -3.63 11.47 1.70
C TYR A 49 -4.91 10.65 1.51
N LEU A 50 -5.27 10.37 0.27
CA LEU A 50 -6.37 9.48 -0.07
C LEU A 50 -5.79 8.32 -0.87
N LEU A 51 -6.13 7.08 -0.50
CA LEU A 51 -5.76 5.93 -1.30
C LEU A 51 -6.64 5.85 -2.54
N GLU A 52 -6.03 5.90 -3.72
CA GLU A 52 -6.74 5.70 -4.99
C GLU A 52 -6.70 4.22 -5.40
N ASP A 53 -5.55 3.56 -5.29
CA ASP A 53 -5.38 2.13 -5.57
C ASP A 53 -4.27 1.49 -4.72
N GLY A 54 -4.43 0.20 -4.42
CA GLY A 54 -3.39 -0.61 -3.78
C GLY A 54 -3.69 -1.10 -2.37
N GLY A 55 -4.92 -0.94 -1.87
CA GLY A 55 -5.28 -1.32 -0.49
C GLY A 55 -4.99 -2.79 -0.16
N HIS A 56 -5.29 -3.70 -1.09
CA HIS A 56 -4.93 -5.12 -0.95
C HIS A 56 -3.42 -5.38 -0.95
N ARG A 57 -2.65 -4.62 -1.74
CA ARG A 57 -1.18 -4.73 -1.80
C ARG A 57 -0.55 -4.26 -0.50
N ILE A 58 -1.01 -3.12 0.04
CA ILE A 58 -0.58 -2.63 1.36
C ILE A 58 -0.92 -3.65 2.43
N SER A 59 -2.15 -4.16 2.43
CA SER A 59 -2.62 -5.07 3.47
C SER A 59 -1.85 -6.39 3.46
N ALA A 60 -1.61 -6.97 2.27
CA ALA A 60 -0.85 -8.21 2.14
C ALA A 60 0.63 -8.02 2.51
N ALA A 61 1.25 -6.92 2.09
CA ALA A 61 2.64 -6.61 2.46
C ALA A 61 2.80 -6.35 3.96
N PHE A 62 1.81 -5.69 4.58
CA PHE A 62 1.85 -5.43 6.02
C PHE A 62 1.66 -6.71 6.83
N GLU A 63 0.75 -7.60 6.39
CA GLU A 63 0.60 -8.91 7.01
C GLU A 63 1.87 -9.77 6.86
N HIS A 64 2.53 -9.70 5.70
CA HIS A 64 3.85 -10.34 5.51
C HIS A 64 4.88 -9.79 6.51
N TYR A 65 5.01 -8.47 6.59
CA TYR A 65 5.90 -7.80 7.56
C TYR A 65 5.63 -8.23 9.00
N GLN A 66 4.37 -8.27 9.42
CA GLN A 66 4.00 -8.72 10.78
C GLN A 66 4.39 -10.18 11.05
N ARG A 67 4.41 -11.03 10.02
CA ARG A 67 4.73 -12.46 10.15
C ARG A 67 6.23 -12.75 10.08
N THR A 68 6.97 -12.03 9.24
CA THR A 68 8.37 -12.34 8.92
C THR A 68 9.37 -11.31 9.46
N GLY A 69 8.90 -10.11 9.81
CA GLY A 69 9.75 -8.96 10.11
C GLY A 69 10.36 -8.29 8.87
N GLU A 70 10.05 -8.77 7.66
CA GLU A 70 10.59 -8.24 6.42
C GLU A 70 9.80 -7.01 5.95
N ASP A 71 10.40 -5.83 6.04
CA ASP A 71 9.76 -4.56 5.66
C ASP A 71 9.92 -4.28 4.16
N LEU A 72 9.00 -4.85 3.38
CA LEU A 72 9.00 -4.73 1.92
C LEU A 72 8.84 -3.28 1.46
N ARG A 73 9.67 -2.87 0.49
CA ARG A 73 9.54 -1.55 -0.15
C ARG A 73 8.49 -1.63 -1.26
N LEU A 74 7.38 -0.93 -1.05
CA LEU A 74 6.31 -0.78 -2.03
C LEU A 74 6.60 0.39 -2.98
N PRO A 75 6.42 0.25 -4.30
CA PRO A 75 6.39 1.39 -5.20
C PRO A 75 5.18 2.27 -4.84
N VAL A 76 5.39 3.58 -4.68
CA VAL A 76 4.33 4.53 -4.34
C VAL A 76 4.34 5.66 -5.36
N GLU A 77 3.20 5.87 -5.99
CA GLU A 77 2.95 6.96 -6.92
C GLU A 77 2.09 8.02 -6.22
N ARG A 78 2.60 9.25 -6.13
CA ARG A 78 1.90 10.38 -5.51
C ARG A 78 1.27 11.24 -6.58
N LEU A 79 -0.03 11.41 -6.50
CA LEU A 79 -0.81 12.24 -7.42
C LEU A 79 -1.22 13.50 -6.69
N THR A 80 -0.82 14.67 -7.18
CA THR A 80 -1.21 15.94 -6.57
C THR A 80 -2.53 16.41 -7.17
N ALA A 81 -3.56 16.51 -6.34
CA ALA A 81 -4.79 17.16 -6.75
C ALA A 81 -4.58 18.68 -6.76
N ASN A 82 -4.31 19.25 -7.94
CA ASN A 82 -4.37 20.69 -8.14
C ASN A 82 -5.83 21.06 -8.44
N PHE A 83 -6.56 21.46 -7.41
CA PHE A 83 -7.84 22.15 -7.60
C PHE A 83 -7.53 23.63 -7.89
N PRO A 84 -7.80 24.15 -9.11
CA PRO A 84 -7.64 25.56 -9.43
C PRO A 84 -8.64 26.45 -8.68
#